data_AF-A0A7I7XS74-F1
#
_entry.id   AF-A0A7I7XS74-F1
#
_cell.length_a   1.000
_cell.length_b   1.000
_cell.length_c   1.000
_cell.angle_alpha   90.00
_cell.angle_beta   90.00
_cell.angle_gamma   90.00
#
_symmetry.space_group_name_H-M   'P 1'
#
loop_
_entity.id
_entity.type
_entity.pdbx_description
1 polymer ?
#
loop_
_entity_poly.entity_id
_entity_poly.type
_entity_poly.pdbx_seq_one_letter_code
_entity_poly.pdbx_strand_id
1 'polypeptide(L)' 'MDDWRTFEFYLPSTLSPTEATSELRRRVLIAAADGGEFVRQFRIADRERHAKGWIRWTAGYLPGPPRIGRFQRATAEA' A
#
# COMPACT_ATOMS: atom_id res chain seq x y z
N MET A 1 4.35 -19.66 3.64
CA MET A 1 3.34 -18.96 2.81
C MET A 1 3.31 -17.53 3.31
N ASP A 2 3.65 -16.55 2.48
CA ASP A 2 3.56 -15.14 2.89
C ASP A 2 2.08 -14.74 2.97
N ASP A 3 1.62 -14.29 4.13
CA ASP A 3 0.22 -13.90 4.38
C ASP A 3 -0.06 -12.47 3.89
N TRP A 4 -0.13 -12.30 2.57
CA TRP A 4 -0.41 -11.01 1.93
C TRP A 4 -1.86 -10.59 2.13
N ARG A 5 -2.06 -9.41 2.73
CA ARG A 5 -3.36 -8.72 2.74
C ARG A 5 -3.57 -8.05 1.39
N THR A 6 -4.63 -8.43 0.68
CA THR A 6 -4.90 -7.99 -0.70
C THR A 6 -6.21 -7.21 -0.76
N PHE A 7 -6.23 -6.17 -1.58
CA PHE A 7 -7.31 -5.20 -1.71
C PHE A 7 -7.56 -4.90 -3.19
N GLU A 8 -8.82 -4.61 -3.50
CA GLU A 8 -9.23 -4.11 -4.81
C GLU A 8 -9.52 -2.61 -4.72
N PHE A 9 -8.98 -1.86 -5.66
CA PHE A 9 -9.18 -0.43 -5.77
C PHE A 9 -9.65 -0.07 -7.18
N TYR A 10 -10.57 0.88 -7.26
CA TYR A 10 -11.01 1.46 -8.52
C TYR A 10 -10.45 2.86 -8.61
N LEU A 11 -9.59 3.09 -9.61
CA LEU A 11 -8.98 4.39 -9.88
C LEU A 11 -9.32 4.85 -11.30
N PRO A 12 -9.46 6.17 -11.55
CA PRO A 12 -9.69 6.69 -12.89
C PRO A 12 -8.55 6.32 -13.83
N SER A 13 -8.86 5.97 -15.07
CA SER A 13 -7.87 5.69 -16.12
C SER A 13 -7.10 6.93 -16.58
N THR A 14 -7.56 8.11 -16.17
CA THR A 14 -6.90 9.40 -16.45
C THR A 14 -5.68 9.64 -15.56
N LEU A 15 -5.53 8.89 -14.46
CA LEU A 15 -4.34 9.00 -13.61
C LEU A 15 -3.13 8.41 -14.33
N SER A 16 -1.99 9.10 -14.21
CA SER A 16 -0.72 8.53 -14.64
C SER A 16 -0.38 7.30 -13.78
N PRO A 17 0.46 6.37 -14.30
CA PRO A 17 0.89 5.20 -13.53
C PRO A 17 1.52 5.54 -12.17
N THR A 18 2.26 6.64 -12.08
CA THR A 18 2.92 7.10 -10.86
C THR A 18 1.91 7.63 -9.82
N GLU A 19 0.92 8.39 -10.27
CA GLU A 19 -0.16 8.87 -9.40
C GLU A 19 -1.00 7.71 -8.88
N ALA A 20 -1.38 6.78 -9.76
CA ALA A 20 -2.11 5.58 -9.38
C ALA A 20 -1.33 4.74 -8.37
N THR A 21 -0.02 4.54 -8.58
CA THR A 21 0.83 3.79 -7.65
C THR A 21 0.92 4.49 -6.28
N SER A 22 1.07 5.81 -6.27
CA SER A 22 1.14 6.60 -5.03
C SER A 22 -0.16 6.54 -4.25
N GLU A 23 -1.29 6.62 -4.96
CA GLU A 23 -2.63 6.52 -4.37
C GLU A 23 -2.91 5.12 -3.81
N LEU A 24 -2.58 4.06 -4.55
CA LEU A 24 -2.72 2.68 -4.08
C LEU A 24 -1.88 2.45 -2.82
N ARG A 25 -0.62 2.90 -2.83
CA ARG A 25 0.27 2.77 -1.67
C ARG A 25 -0.27 3.51 -0.46
N ARG A 26 -0.77 4.74 -0.64
CA ARG A 26 -1.38 5.53 0.42
C ARG A 26 -2.58 4.81 1.04
N ARG A 27 -3.52 4.33 0.22
CA ARG A 27 -4.72 3.62 0.70
C ARG A 27 -4.37 2.35 1.46
N VAL A 28 -3.40 1.58 0.96
CA VAL A 28 -2.91 0.38 1.64
C VAL A 28 -2.26 0.69 2.98
N LEU A 29 -1.45 1.75 3.06
CA LEU A 29 -0.84 2.19 4.32
C LEU A 29 -1.89 2.63 5.35
N ILE A 30 -2.93 3.34 4.91
CA ILE A 30 -4.05 3.73 5.78
C ILE A 30 -4.79 2.50 6.28
N ALA A 31 -5.17 1.57 5.40
CA ALA A 31 -5.88 0.35 5.78
C ALA A 31 -5.08 -0.51 6.78
N ALA A 32 -3.75 -0.60 6.61
CA ALA A 32 -2.89 -1.28 7.58
C ALA A 32 -2.87 -0.55 8.93
N ALA A 33 -2.71 0.79 8.92
CA ALA A 33 -2.68 1.59 10.14
C ALA A 33 -4.01 1.52 10.92
N ASP A 34 -5.15 1.57 10.22
CA ASP A 34 -6.48 1.43 10.82
C ASP A 34 -6.67 0.04 11.48
N GLY A 35 -6.01 -1.00 10.95
CA GLY A 35 -5.95 -2.33 11.55
C GLY A 35 -4.88 -2.51 12.64
N GLY A 36 -4.09 -1.49 12.94
CA GLY A 36 -2.96 -1.59 13.87
C GLY A 36 -1.76 -2.39 13.32
N GLU A 37 -1.71 -2.63 12.01
CA GLU A 37 -0.66 -3.38 11.33
C GLU A 37 0.38 -2.44 10.70
N PHE A 38 1.63 -2.89 10.63
CA PHE A 38 2.69 -2.17 9.91
C PHE A 38 3.00 -2.84 8.57
N VAL A 39 3.17 -2.03 7.53
CA VAL A 39 3.50 -2.52 6.19
C VAL A 39 4.99 -2.80 6.06
N ARG A 40 5.36 -4.07 5.87
CA ARG A 40 6.73 -4.49 5.56
C ARG A 40 7.05 -4.36 4.07
N GLN A 41 6.12 -4.79 3.22
CA GLN A 41 6.22 -4.75 1.77
C GLN A 41 4.88 -4.36 1.16
N PHE A 42 4.92 -3.68 0.02
CA PHE A 42 3.77 -3.30 -0.79
C PHE A 42 3.95 -3.88 -2.18
N ARG A 43 2.86 -4.35 -2.80
CA ARG A 43 2.85 -4.81 -4.18
C ARG A 43 1.58 -4.40 -4.90
N ILE A 44 1.68 -4.26 -6.21
CA ILE A 44 0.55 -4.22 -7.13
C ILE A 44 0.58 -5.55 -7.88
N ALA A 45 -0.44 -6.37 -7.69
CA ALA A 45 -0.52 -7.72 -8.23
C ALA A 45 -1.13 -7.73 -9.64
N ASP A 46 -2.15 -6.90 -9.88
CA ASP A 46 -2.86 -6.88 -11.16
C ASP A 46 -3.47 -5.51 -11.48
N ARG A 47 -3.74 -5.29 -12.76
CA ARG A 47 -4.41 -4.11 -13.31
C ARG A 47 -5.30 -4.49 -14.49
N GLU A 48 -6.60 -4.29 -14.34
CA GLU A 48 -7.59 -4.59 -15.37
C GLU A 48 -8.38 -3.33 -15.76
N ARG A 49 -8.63 -3.12 -17.06
CA ARG A 49 -9.54 -2.05 -17.49
C ARG A 49 -10.95 -2.37 -17.02
N HIS A 50 -11.60 -1.38 -16.43
CA HIS A 50 -13.00 -1.46 -16.01
C HIS A 50 -13.86 -0.48 -16.83
N ALA A 51 -15.18 -0.62 -16.75
CA ALA A 51 -16.11 0.20 -17.52
C ALA A 51 -15.98 1.69 -17.19
N LYS A 52 -16.37 2.55 -18.13
CA LYS A 52 -16.53 4.01 -17.95
C LYS A 52 -15.24 4.76 -17.53
N GLY A 53 -14.08 4.34 -18.04
CA GLY A 53 -12.81 5.04 -17.78
C GLY A 53 -12.24 4.77 -16.39
N TRP A 54 -12.54 3.61 -15.81
CA TRP A 54 -11.96 3.15 -14.56
C TRP A 54 -10.99 2.01 -14.80
N ILE A 55 -10.05 1.83 -13.87
CA ILE A 55 -9.15 0.70 -13.84
C ILE A 55 -9.30 0.04 -12.47
N ARG A 56 -9.53 -1.28 -12.48
CA ARG A 56 -9.49 -2.12 -11.29
C ARG A 56 -8.04 -2.49 -11.02
N TRP A 57 -7.57 -2.19 -9.83
CA TRP A 57 -6.22 -2.49 -9.38
C TRP A 57 -6.28 -3.44 -8.20
N THR A 58 -5.49 -4.51 -8.27
CA THR A 58 -5.29 -5.42 -7.15
C THR A 58 -3.96 -5.09 -6.52
N ALA A 59 -3.98 -4.59 -5.28
CA ALA A 59 -2.77 -4.25 -4.54
C ALA A 59 -2.80 -4.92 -3.16
N GLY A 60 -1.64 -5.09 -2.56
CA GLY A 60 -1.57 -5.72 -1.26
C GLY A 60 -0.33 -5.34 -0.48
N TYR A 61 -0.34 -5.71 0.78
CA TYR A 61 0.82 -5.57 1.65
C TYR A 61 1.09 -6.84 2.44
N LEU A 62 2.36 -6.99 2.80
CA LEU A 62 2.81 -7.97 3.77
C LEU A 62 2.93 -7.27 5.12
N PRO A 63 2.18 -7.68 6.16
CA PRO A 63 2.37 -7.15 7.50
C PRO A 63 3.78 -7.48 8.01
N GLY A 64 4.26 -6.67 8.94
CA GLY A 64 5.50 -6.95 9.65
C GLY A 64 5.64 -6.11 10.91
N PRO A 65 6.76 -6.25 11.63
CA PRO A 65 6.98 -5.48 12.85
C PRO A 65 7.02 -3.97 12.56
N PRO A 66 6.69 -3.12 13.54
CA PRO A 66 6.93 -1.70 13.47
C PRO A 66 8.38 -1.45 13.06
N ARG A 67 8.57 -0.95 11.86
CA ARG A 67 9.87 -0.40 11.48
C ARG A 67 9.96 0.95 12.13
N ILE A 68 10.57 0.96 13.30
CA ILE A 68 11.16 2.17 13.87
C ILE A 68 12.10 2.70 12.78
N GLY A 69 11.66 3.75 12.08
CA GLY A 69 12.51 4.43 11.11
C GLY A 69 13.83 4.79 11.78
N ARG A 70 14.90 4.91 11.00
CA ARG A 70 16.26 5.28 11.44
C ARG A 70 16.35 6.56 12.30
N PHE A 71 15.24 7.26 12.50
CA PHE A 71 15.05 8.47 13.28
C PHE A 71 14.91 8.28 14.80
N GLN A 72 14.66 7.07 15.34
CA GLN A 72 14.63 6.90 16.81
C GLN A 72 15.97 6.45 17.42
N ARG A 73 17.03 6.31 16.62
CA ARG A 73 18.36 5.95 17.15
C ARG A 73 19.15 7.14 17.72
N ALA A 74 18.54 8.32 17.79
CA ALA A 74 19.17 9.55 18.26
C ALA A 74 18.63 10.06 19.62
N THR A 75 17.75 9.32 20.29
CA THR A 75 17.19 9.76 21.60
C THR A 75 17.35 8.71 22.70
N ALA A 76 18.09 7.62 22.43
CA ALA A 76 18.33 6.55 23.40
C ALA A 76 19.80 6.34 23.75
N GLU A 77 20.69 7.30 23.45
CA GLU A 77 22.06 7.29 23.97
C GLU A 77 22.43 8.71 24.46
N ALA A 78 22.54 8.80 25.79
CA ALA A 78 23.27 9.76 26.64
C ALA A 78 22.77 11.21 26.75
#